data_AF-A0A545SAY1-F1
#
_entry.id   AF-A0A545SAY1-F1
#
_cell.length_a   1.000
_cell.length_b   1.000
_cell.length_c   1.000
_cell.angle_alpha   90.00
_cell.angle_beta   90.00
_cell.angle_gamma   90.00
#
_symmetry.space_group_name_H-M   'P 1'
#
loop_
_entity.id
_entity.type
_entity.pdbx_description
1 polymer ?
#
loop_
_entity_poly.entity_id
_entity_poly.type
_entity_poly.pdbx_seq_one_letter_code
_entity_poly.pdbx_strand_id
1 'polypeptide(L)'
;MRACNDNEIKFWSEVFTACRLASEGLSFVDFMNAPWATLNQLGMSDAMDVMASGFLPLLPSQARIRKTLDGEGPMCESMNGQVAPPSPLRVRSALGAQPLSHHGLPPVAV
;
A
#
# COMPACT_ATOMS: atom_id res chain seq x y z
N MET A 1 -18.43 3.51 -28.94
CA MET A 1 -16.95 3.47 -28.86
C MET A 1 -16.47 4.91 -28.81
N ARG A 2 -15.86 5.36 -27.70
CA ARG A 2 -15.42 6.76 -27.56
C ARG A 2 -14.15 6.95 -28.39
N ALA A 3 -14.07 8.01 -29.17
CA ALA A 3 -12.82 8.37 -29.86
C ALA A 3 -11.86 8.96 -28.82
N CYS A 4 -10.95 8.12 -28.31
CA CYS A 4 -9.87 8.58 -27.44
C CYS A 4 -8.73 9.11 -28.32
N ASN A 5 -8.15 10.24 -27.97
CA ASN A 5 -6.97 10.75 -28.67
C ASN A 5 -5.70 9.99 -28.22
N ASP A 6 -4.63 10.05 -29.02
CA ASP A 6 -3.38 9.32 -28.73
C ASP A 6 -2.75 9.69 -27.39
N ASN A 7 -2.88 10.96 -26.96
CA ASN A 7 -2.36 11.41 -25.67
C ASN A 7 -3.13 10.80 -24.50
N GLU A 8 -4.45 10.69 -24.62
CA GLU A 8 -5.32 10.06 -23.63
C GLU A 8 -5.05 8.56 -23.54
N ILE A 9 -4.88 7.88 -24.68
CA ILE A 9 -4.49 6.47 -24.72
C ILE A 9 -3.14 6.27 -24.04
N LYS A 10 -2.15 7.11 -24.36
CA LYS A 10 -0.82 7.05 -23.75
C LYS A 10 -0.90 7.26 -22.24
N PHE A 11 -1.58 8.31 -21.79
CA PHE A 11 -1.77 8.60 -20.37
C PHE A 11 -2.40 7.43 -19.63
N TRP A 12 -3.51 6.89 -20.13
CA TRP A 12 -4.18 5.77 -19.48
C TRP A 12 -3.39 4.47 -19.57
N SER A 13 -2.60 4.27 -20.62
CA SER A 13 -1.68 3.12 -20.70
C SER A 13 -0.60 3.18 -19.63
N GLU A 14 -0.04 4.36 -19.36
CA GLU A 14 0.94 4.57 -18.31
C GLU A 14 0.34 4.29 -16.93
N VAL A 15 -0.86 4.80 -16.66
CA VAL A 15 -1.60 4.51 -15.40
C VAL A 15 -1.91 3.02 -15.27
N PHE A 16 -2.41 2.38 -16.33
CA PHE A 16 -2.75 0.96 -16.34
C PHE A 16 -1.53 0.09 -16.03
N THR A 17 -0.38 0.41 -16.62
CA THR A 17 0.89 -0.29 -16.38
C THR A 17 1.42 -0.03 -14.98
N ALA A 18 1.45 1.23 -14.52
CA ALA A 18 1.94 1.60 -13.20
C ALA A 18 1.15 0.91 -12.07
N CYS A 19 -0.17 0.81 -12.23
CA CYS A 19 -1.07 0.13 -11.30
C CYS A 19 -1.07 -1.41 -11.45
N ARG A 20 -0.33 -1.97 -12.41
CA ARG A 20 -0.26 -3.42 -12.72
C ARG A 20 -1.64 -4.09 -12.89
N LEU A 21 -2.60 -3.38 -13.48
CA LEU A 21 -4.01 -3.83 -13.54
C LEU A 21 -4.21 -5.14 -14.31
N ALA A 22 -3.32 -5.45 -15.27
CA ALA A 22 -3.32 -6.74 -15.97
C ALA A 22 -3.16 -7.94 -15.01
N SER A 23 -2.50 -7.76 -13.86
CA SER A 23 -2.34 -8.82 -12.86
C SER A 23 -3.64 -9.15 -12.12
N GLU A 24 -4.66 -8.30 -12.21
CA GLU A 24 -6.01 -8.53 -11.70
C GLU A 24 -6.96 -9.07 -12.78
N GLY A 25 -6.44 -9.45 -13.95
CA GLY A 25 -7.25 -9.97 -15.06
C GLY A 25 -8.03 -8.91 -15.85
N LEU A 26 -7.74 -7.62 -15.63
CA LEU A 26 -8.34 -6.53 -16.39
C LEU A 26 -7.63 -6.36 -17.73
N SER A 27 -8.41 -6.27 -18.82
CA SER A 27 -7.86 -5.87 -20.11
C SER A 27 -7.76 -4.34 -20.19
N PHE A 28 -6.81 -3.83 -20.98
CA PHE A 28 -6.70 -2.39 -21.22
C PHE A 28 -7.95 -1.83 -21.92
N VAL A 29 -8.58 -2.62 -22.81
CA VAL A 29 -9.81 -2.23 -23.51
C VAL A 29 -10.96 -2.04 -22.52
N ASP A 30 -11.12 -2.96 -21.57
CA ASP A 30 -12.16 -2.85 -20.54
C ASP A 30 -11.91 -1.68 -19.60
N PHE A 31 -10.65 -1.47 -19.21
CA PHE A 31 -10.23 -0.33 -18.40
C PHE A 31 -10.59 1.01 -19.07
N MET A 32 -10.31 1.15 -20.37
CA MET A 32 -10.60 2.37 -21.14
C MET A 32 -12.09 2.72 -21.21
N ASN A 33 -13.00 1.79 -20.96
CA ASN A 33 -14.43 2.10 -20.90
C ASN A 33 -14.80 2.92 -19.64
N ALA A 34 -14.09 2.72 -18.53
CA ALA A 34 -14.42 3.36 -17.25
C ALA A 34 -13.20 3.49 -16.30
N PRO A 35 -12.12 4.18 -16.70
CA PRO A 35 -10.83 4.11 -16.01
C PRO A 35 -10.90 4.61 -14.56
N TRP A 36 -11.56 5.74 -14.33
CA TRP A 36 -11.79 6.29 -12.99
C TRP A 36 -12.59 5.36 -12.08
N ALA A 37 -13.65 4.74 -12.61
CA ALA A 37 -14.48 3.84 -11.84
C ALA A 37 -13.69 2.58 -11.42
N THR A 38 -12.89 2.03 -12.34
CA THR A 38 -12.00 0.90 -12.07
C THR A 38 -11.00 1.23 -10.97
N LEU A 39 -10.32 2.37 -11.04
CA LEU A 39 -9.35 2.79 -10.02
C LEU A 39 -10.02 2.97 -8.65
N ASN A 40 -11.17 3.64 -8.60
CA ASN A 40 -11.91 3.84 -7.35
C ASN A 40 -12.38 2.51 -6.73
N GLN A 41 -12.86 1.57 -7.56
CA GLN A 41 -13.27 0.23 -7.12
C GLN A 41 -12.10 -0.54 -6.46
N LEU A 42 -10.90 -0.42 -7.02
CA LEU A 42 -9.69 -1.05 -6.52
C LEU A 42 -9.05 -0.31 -5.33
N GLY A 43 -9.60 0.85 -4.91
CA GLY A 43 -9.03 1.66 -3.84
C GLY A 43 -7.79 2.45 -4.25
N MET A 44 -7.67 2.76 -5.54
CA MET A 44 -6.51 3.38 -6.18
C MET A 44 -6.83 4.77 -6.77
N SER A 45 -7.77 5.50 -6.17
CA SER A 45 -8.21 6.82 -6.66
C SER A 45 -7.11 7.88 -6.68
N ASP A 46 -6.08 7.71 -5.84
CA ASP A 46 -4.90 8.58 -5.70
C ASP A 46 -3.73 8.18 -6.62
N ALA A 47 -3.89 7.17 -7.48
CA ALA A 47 -2.79 6.65 -8.31
C ALA A 47 -2.11 7.74 -9.15
N MET A 48 -2.87 8.68 -9.70
CA MET A 48 -2.33 9.80 -10.50
C MET A 48 -1.50 10.77 -9.65
N ASP A 49 -1.94 11.07 -8.43
CA ASP A 49 -1.21 11.97 -7.53
C ASP A 49 0.11 11.35 -7.06
N VAL A 50 0.09 10.04 -6.77
CA VAL A 50 1.29 9.26 -6.43
C VAL A 50 2.28 9.25 -7.60
N MET A 51 1.80 9.03 -8.82
CA MET A 51 2.62 9.08 -10.04
C MET A 51 3.19 10.46 -10.30
N ALA A 52 2.39 11.52 -10.15
CA ALA A 52 2.83 12.90 -10.31
C ALA A 52 3.93 13.29 -9.30
N SER A 53 3.92 12.65 -8.12
CA SER A 53 4.94 12.80 -7.09
C SER A 53 6.21 11.98 -7.36
N GLY A 54 6.28 11.24 -8.48
CA GLY A 54 7.44 10.43 -8.87
C GLY A 54 7.48 9.03 -8.25
N PHE A 55 6.39 8.58 -7.63
CA PHE A 55 6.28 7.27 -7.01
C PHE A 55 5.41 6.32 -7.83
N LEU A 56 5.57 5.02 -7.59
CA LEU A 56 4.68 4.01 -8.16
C LEU A 56 3.42 3.86 -7.29
N PRO A 57 2.22 3.77 -7.90
CA PRO A 57 1.01 3.40 -7.20
C PRO A 57 1.14 2.06 -6.48
N LEU A 58 0.34 1.89 -5.43
CA LEU A 58 0.22 0.60 -4.75
C LEU A 58 -0.25 -0.49 -5.72
N LEU A 59 0.10 -1.74 -5.43
CA LEU A 59 -0.52 -2.86 -6.10
C LEU A 59 -2.00 -2.96 -5.72
N PRO A 60 -2.89 -3.50 -6.58
CA PRO A 60 -4.32 -3.62 -6.24
C PRO A 60 -4.58 -4.41 -4.95
N SER A 61 -3.76 -5.44 -4.66
CA SER A 61 -3.80 -6.15 -3.37
C SER A 61 -3.44 -5.27 -2.17
N GLN A 62 -2.47 -4.37 -2.31
CA GLN A 62 -2.06 -3.42 -1.27
C GLN A 62 -3.09 -2.30 -1.09
N ALA A 63 -3.65 -1.80 -2.18
CA ALA A 63 -4.70 -0.79 -2.15
C ALA A 63 -5.97 -1.28 -1.43
N ARG A 64 -6.35 -2.56 -1.64
CA ARG A 64 -7.43 -3.20 -0.86
C ARG A 64 -7.13 -3.21 0.65
N ILE A 65 -5.91 -3.59 1.04
CA ILE A 65 -5.49 -3.58 2.45
C ILE A 65 -5.53 -2.15 3.02
N ARG A 66 -4.99 -1.17 2.29
CA ARG A 66 -5.03 0.25 2.71
C ARG A 66 -6.45 0.71 2.96
N LYS A 67 -7.37 0.42 2.03
CA LYS A 67 -8.79 0.77 2.17
C LYS A 67 -9.45 0.15 3.41
N THR A 68 -9.08 -1.08 3.77
CA THR A 68 -9.54 -1.70 5.01
C THR A 68 -9.00 -0.95 6.24
N LEU A 69 -7.71 -0.64 6.26
CA LEU A 69 -7.07 0.10 7.37
C LEU A 69 -7.56 1.54 7.51
N ASP A 70 -7.91 2.20 6.40
CA ASP A 70 -8.47 3.56 6.43
C ASP A 70 -9.92 3.57 6.96
N GLY A 71 -10.68 2.50 6.73
CA GLY A 71 -12.04 2.33 7.24
C GLY A 71 -12.09 1.82 8.69
N GLU A 72 -11.08 1.03 9.09
CA GLU A 72 -10.84 0.58 10.46
C GLU A 72 -9.79 1.50 11.09
N GLY A 73 -10.21 2.70 11.51
CA GLY A 73 -9.33 3.53 12.32
C GLY A 73 -8.72 2.70 13.45
N PRO A 74 -7.42 2.82 13.76
CA PRO A 74 -6.79 2.00 14.79
C PRO A 74 -7.38 2.40 16.15
N MET A 75 -8.47 1.76 16.56
CA MET A 75 -8.93 1.79 17.95
C MET A 75 -8.05 0.83 18.74
N CYS A 76 -6.83 1.27 19.02
CA CYS A 76 -6.23 0.93 20.29
C CYS A 76 -6.83 1.91 21.31
N GLU A 77 -7.97 1.55 21.92
CA GLU A 77 -8.36 2.18 23.19
C GLU A 77 -7.30 1.79 24.22
N SER A 78 -6.29 2.65 24.34
CA SER A 78 -5.36 2.61 25.45
C SER A 78 -6.17 2.96 26.69
N MET A 79 -6.40 1.98 27.57
CA MET A 79 -7.19 2.12 28.81
C MET A 79 -6.66 3.21 29.78
N ASN A 80 -5.51 3.79 29.46
CA ASN A 80 -4.81 4.82 30.24
C ASN A 80 -4.77 6.20 29.55
N GLY A 81 -5.52 6.44 28.47
CA GLY A 81 -5.65 7.76 27.85
C GLY A 81 -4.44 8.24 27.02
N GLN A 82 -3.47 7.35 26.73
CA GLN A 82 -2.37 7.65 25.80
C GLN A 82 -2.58 6.91 24.48
N VAL A 83 -2.98 7.66 23.44
CA VAL A 83 -3.07 7.15 22.07
C VAL A 83 -1.64 7.02 21.53
N ALA A 84 -1.10 5.79 21.55
CA ALA A 84 0.13 5.48 20.85
C ALA A 84 -0.19 5.10 19.40
N PRO A 85 0.62 5.51 18.40
CA PRO A 85 0.44 5.05 17.03
C PRO A 85 0.54 3.52 16.97
N PRO A 86 -0.24 2.85 16.09
CA PRO A 86 -0.20 1.41 15.97
C PRO A 86 1.23 0.97 15.63
N SER A 87 1.83 0.23 16.55
CA SER A 87 3.16 -0.34 16.31
C SER A 87 3.04 -1.33 15.14
N PRO A 88 3.91 -1.28 14.12
CA PRO A 88 3.85 -2.23 13.02
C PRO A 88 3.99 -3.64 13.60
N LEU A 89 2.94 -4.45 13.41
CA LEU A 89 2.89 -5.83 13.87
C LEU A 89 4.10 -6.57 13.30
N ARG A 90 5.07 -6.84 14.18
CA ARG A 90 6.20 -7.70 13.88
C ARG A 90 5.67 -9.12 13.73
N VAL A 91 5.27 -9.49 12.52
CA VAL A 91 5.02 -10.89 12.18
C VAL A 91 6.37 -11.60 12.16
N ARG A 92 6.83 -12.08 13.32
CA ARG A 92 7.87 -13.11 13.40
C ARG A 92 7.65 -14.05 14.59
N SER A 93 7.06 -15.18 14.24
CA SER A 93 7.47 -16.54 14.62
C SER A 93 7.35 -16.97 16.08
N ALA A 94 6.42 -17.89 16.30
CA ALA A 94 6.52 -18.88 17.35
C ALA A 94 7.83 -19.68 17.21
N LEU A 95 8.82 -19.40 18.06
CA LEU A 95 9.63 -20.41 18.78
C LEU A 95 10.47 -19.68 19.82
N GLY A 96 10.44 -20.18 21.06
CA GLY A 96 10.94 -19.48 22.24
C GLY A 96 12.39 -19.01 22.15
N ALA A 97 12.63 -17.79 22.63
CA ALA A 97 13.95 -17.30 22.99
C ALA A 97 13.82 -16.46 24.26
N GLN A 98 14.44 -16.95 25.34
CA GLN A 98 14.49 -16.31 26.66
C GLN A 98 15.24 -14.97 26.60
N PRO A 99 14.95 -14.00 27.49
CA PRO A 99 15.63 -12.72 27.49
C PRO A 99 17.07 -12.87 28.01
N LEU A 100 18.05 -12.52 27.16
CA LEU A 100 19.46 -12.39 27.53
C LEU A 100 19.65 -11.11 28.36
N SER A 101 19.89 -11.30 29.65
CA SER A 101 20.39 -10.26 30.57
C SER A 101 21.75 -9.75 30.09
N HIS A 102 21.87 -8.45 29.86
CA HIS A 102 23.12 -7.78 29.52
C HIS A 102 24.00 -7.61 30.77
N HIS A 103 24.72 -8.66 31.15
CA HIS A 103 25.86 -8.49 32.04
C HIS A 103 27.06 -7.96 31.24
N GLY A 104 27.62 -6.85 31.73
CA GLY A 104 28.67 -6.08 31.08
C GLY A 104 29.94 -6.87 30.78
N LEU A 105 30.57 -6.51 29.66
CA LEU A 105 31.93 -6.91 29.33
C LEU A 105 32.92 -6.01 30.07
N PRO A 106 33.95 -6.56 30.73
CA PRO A 106 35.02 -5.77 31.35
C PRO A 106 35.97 -5.18 30.29
N PRO A 107 36.72 -4.11 30.65
CA PRO A 107 37.57 -3.38 29.71
C PRO A 107 38.81 -4.21 29.33
N VAL A 108 39.14 -4.20 28.05
CA VAL A 108 40.39 -4.76 27.51
C VAL A 108 41.55 -3.93 28.04
N ALA A 109 42.46 -4.57 28.77
CA ALA A 109 43.73 -3.98 29.18
C ALA A 109 44.70 -3.87 27.99
N VAL A 110 45.49 -2.80 28.05
CA VAL A 110 46.52 -2.28 27.11
C VAL A 110 47.37 -3.34 26.43
#